data_AF-A0A3P7UJB0-F1
#
_entry.id   AF-A0A3P7UJB0-F1
#
_cell.length_a   1.000
_cell.length_b   1.000
_cell.length_c   1.000
_cell.angle_alpha   90.00
_cell.angle_beta   90.00
_cell.angle_gamma   90.00
#
_symmetry.space_group_name_H-M   'P 1'
#
loop_
_entity.id
_entity.type
_entity.pdbx_description
1 polymer ?
#
loop_
_entity_poly.entity_id
_entity_poly.type
_entity_poly.pdbx_seq_one_letter_code
_entity_poly.pdbx_strand_id
1 'polypeptide(L)'
;MKSKDIKHMSFHAHVRKLTSGHGKGSTLKRPLENIRCAIDLSCPAHKPYPKGVCTKCKPPVMTLNRQKYRHVDNIFFENQDIVNDFLNFWRTTGNQRVGYLIGKYQPFSDVPLGIKAVVAAIYEPPQTSSSDGVQLLDDSNEKVKSASLGDIELQVSLQAVDTLCNWLGLRRVGWIFTDLWSADQVKGTVHCTRHKHAFFLSAEECITAGYLQSKHPNITEYCSDRYFGSKFVTVVASGDEQEQVNFHGYQVSNQCTALVEAQLLCPTNHPELAYIREKPLTESQYLTDVQFTEKNQYGAEVLKDARPLPVEFLLVDVPTGMPKEPQYTFSPQPTARFAIENREGMGTTQVL
;
A
#
# COMPACT_ATOMS: atom_id res chain seq x y z
N MET A 1 14.46 2.66 -20.59
CA MET A 1 13.20 3.13 -19.98
C MET A 1 12.26 3.66 -21.07
N LYS A 2 12.58 4.75 -21.78
CA LYS A 2 11.73 5.30 -22.86
C LYS A 2 11.45 4.32 -24.02
N SER A 3 12.41 3.49 -24.42
CA SER A 3 12.24 2.51 -25.50
C SER A 3 11.37 1.28 -25.14
N LYS A 4 11.07 1.08 -23.86
CA LYS A 4 10.27 -0.06 -23.35
C LYS A 4 8.99 0.40 -22.65
N ASP A 5 8.62 1.67 -22.81
CA ASP A 5 7.48 2.31 -22.11
C ASP A 5 7.47 2.10 -20.58
N ILE A 6 8.66 2.04 -19.97
CA ILE A 6 8.80 1.88 -18.52
C ILE A 6 8.69 3.26 -17.86
N LYS A 7 7.55 3.50 -17.19
CA LYS A 7 7.26 4.77 -16.48
C LYS A 7 8.16 5.03 -15.26
N HIS A 8 8.53 3.99 -14.51
CA HIS A 8 9.29 4.09 -13.26
C HIS A 8 10.53 3.20 -13.29
N MET A 9 11.65 3.65 -12.72
CA MET A 9 12.78 2.77 -12.48
C MET A 9 12.52 1.83 -11.29
N SER A 10 13.08 0.63 -11.32
CA SER A 10 13.06 -0.25 -10.15
C SER A 10 13.83 0.38 -8.99
N PHE A 11 13.46 0.04 -7.76
CA PHE A 11 14.16 0.49 -6.54
C PHE A 11 15.67 0.19 -6.60
N HIS A 12 16.06 -0.99 -7.08
CA HIS A 12 17.48 -1.35 -7.22
C HIS A 12 18.21 -0.51 -8.27
N ALA A 13 17.57 -0.16 -9.38
CA ALA A 13 18.12 0.78 -10.35
C ALA A 13 18.26 2.20 -9.76
N HIS A 14 17.30 2.62 -8.93
CA HIS A 14 17.37 3.89 -8.20
C HIS A 14 18.56 3.95 -7.25
N VAL A 15 18.75 2.91 -6.43
CA VAL A 15 19.92 2.80 -5.53
C VAL A 15 21.22 2.83 -6.31
N ARG A 16 21.34 2.06 -7.40
CA ARG A 16 22.54 2.08 -8.25
C ARG A 16 22.83 3.45 -8.84
N LYS A 17 21.79 4.20 -9.23
CA LYS A 17 21.95 5.57 -9.74
C LYS A 17 22.57 6.48 -8.67
N LEU A 18 22.13 6.38 -7.41
CA LEU A 18 22.68 7.18 -6.31
C LEU A 18 24.12 6.81 -5.97
N THR A 19 24.48 5.52 -6.04
CA THR A 19 25.85 5.08 -5.72
C THR A 19 26.84 5.30 -6.87
N SER A 20 26.38 5.28 -8.13
CA SER A 20 27.25 5.39 -9.33
C SER A 20 27.96 6.73 -9.52
N GLY A 21 27.48 7.81 -8.89
CA GLY A 21 28.08 9.15 -9.00
C GLY A 21 29.31 9.39 -8.11
N HIS A 22 29.65 8.45 -7.21
CA HIS A 22 30.73 8.62 -6.25
C HIS A 22 32.00 7.92 -6.75
N GLY A 23 33.12 8.66 -6.80
CA GLY A 23 34.40 8.16 -7.30
C GLY A 23 34.89 6.91 -6.58
N LYS A 24 35.78 6.15 -7.24
CA LYS A 24 36.31 4.83 -6.84
C LYS A 24 36.90 4.72 -5.40
N GLY A 25 37.02 5.81 -4.65
CA GLY A 25 37.61 5.87 -3.31
C GLY A 25 36.64 6.04 -2.13
N SER A 26 35.36 6.35 -2.36
CA SER A 26 34.33 6.42 -1.30
C SER A 26 32.99 5.93 -1.83
N THR A 27 32.76 4.62 -1.77
CA THR A 27 31.43 4.07 -2.03
C THR A 27 30.49 4.55 -0.92
N LEU A 28 29.54 5.44 -1.25
CA LEU A 28 28.45 5.79 -0.35
C LEU A 28 27.64 4.53 -0.05
N LYS A 29 27.93 3.89 1.09
CA LYS A 29 27.32 2.60 1.46
C LYS A 29 25.82 2.72 1.74
N ARG A 30 25.37 3.88 2.21
CA ARG A 30 23.99 4.14 2.64
C ARG A 30 23.43 5.41 1.99
N PRO A 31 23.05 5.34 0.70
CA PRO A 31 22.59 6.51 -0.05
C PRO A 31 21.13 6.93 0.21
N LEU A 32 20.37 6.17 1.00
CA LEU A 32 18.95 6.40 1.24
C LEU A 32 18.71 6.98 2.63
N GLU A 33 17.74 7.89 2.72
CA GLU A 33 17.29 8.52 3.96
C GLU A 33 15.76 8.47 4.02
N ASN A 34 15.20 8.03 5.15
CA ASN A 34 13.76 8.04 5.36
C ASN A 34 13.25 9.47 5.56
N ILE A 35 12.03 9.71 5.06
CA ILE A 35 11.38 11.02 5.17
C ILE A 35 10.80 11.14 6.57
N ARG A 36 11.14 12.21 7.27
CA ARG A 36 10.62 12.49 8.61
C ARG A 36 9.66 13.66 8.59
N CYS A 37 8.41 13.39 8.93
CA CYS A 37 7.35 14.39 9.06
C CYS A 37 6.94 14.67 10.52
N ALA A 38 7.53 13.93 11.48
CA ALA A 38 7.28 14.11 12.91
C ALA A 38 8.42 14.87 13.59
N ILE A 39 8.09 15.61 14.65
CA ILE A 39 9.07 16.25 15.53
C ILE A 39 9.82 15.22 16.35
N ASP A 40 11.12 15.44 16.56
CA ASP A 40 11.88 14.65 17.53
C ASP A 40 11.57 15.14 18.95
N LEU A 41 10.82 14.34 19.70
CA LEU A 41 10.43 14.63 21.08
C LEU A 41 11.58 14.44 22.08
N SER A 42 12.68 13.81 21.69
CA SER A 42 13.84 13.49 22.53
C SER A 42 14.99 14.50 22.45
N CYS A 43 14.72 15.70 21.91
CA CYS A 43 15.75 16.71 21.70
C CYS A 43 16.36 17.20 23.04
N PRO A 44 17.70 17.09 23.25
CA PRO A 44 18.33 17.43 24.51
C PRO A 44 18.48 18.94 24.76
N ALA A 45 18.22 19.77 23.74
CA ALA A 45 18.50 21.21 23.78
C ALA A 45 17.39 22.06 24.40
N HIS A 46 16.18 21.52 24.57
CA HIS A 46 15.02 22.25 25.06
C HIS A 46 14.05 21.31 25.78
N LYS A 47 13.05 21.88 26.46
CA LYS A 47 11.94 21.11 27.04
C LYS A 47 11.16 20.40 25.91
N PRO A 48 10.57 19.22 26.14
CA PRO A 48 9.78 18.52 25.13
C PRO A 48 8.69 19.41 24.52
N TYR A 49 8.45 19.25 23.22
CA TYR A 49 7.35 19.92 22.52
C TYR A 49 6.00 19.58 23.21
N PRO A 50 5.09 20.56 23.39
CA PRO A 50 5.05 21.89 22.77
C PRO A 50 5.81 23.01 23.52
N LYS A 51 6.47 22.71 24.65
CA LYS A 51 7.09 23.72 25.51
C LYS A 51 8.43 24.25 24.98
N GLY A 52 9.00 23.60 23.95
CA GLY A 52 10.21 24.03 23.28
C GLY A 52 10.35 23.36 21.91
N VAL A 53 10.93 24.09 20.95
CA VAL A 53 11.23 23.61 19.60
C VAL A 53 12.49 24.29 19.10
N CYS A 54 13.30 23.57 18.32
CA CYS A 54 14.46 24.11 17.63
C CYS A 54 14.51 23.62 16.17
N THR A 55 15.38 24.22 15.36
CA THR A 55 15.54 23.85 13.95
C THR A 55 16.06 22.43 13.74
N LYS A 56 16.70 21.81 14.74
CA LYS A 56 17.22 20.44 14.67
C LYS A 56 16.14 19.38 14.94
N CYS A 57 15.20 19.66 15.84
CA CYS A 57 14.11 18.73 16.16
C CYS A 57 12.88 18.94 15.27
N LYS A 58 12.70 20.15 14.71
CA LYS A 58 11.64 20.43 13.75
C LYS A 58 11.91 19.65 12.45
N PRO A 59 10.91 18.92 11.91
CA PRO A 59 11.02 18.32 10.57
C PRO A 59 11.07 19.43 9.50
N PRO A 60 11.82 19.23 8.40
CA PRO A 60 11.87 20.20 7.32
C PRO A 60 10.51 20.33 6.62
N VAL A 61 10.29 21.47 5.96
CA VAL A 61 9.15 21.66 5.06
C VAL A 61 9.19 20.57 3.98
N MET A 62 8.04 19.95 3.73
CA MET A 62 7.93 18.83 2.80
C MET A 62 7.42 19.30 1.44
N THR A 63 8.25 19.18 0.41
CA THR A 63 7.85 19.41 -0.98
C THR A 63 7.55 18.10 -1.68
N LEU A 64 6.28 17.88 -2.00
CA LEU A 64 5.79 16.69 -2.69
C LEU A 64 6.21 16.68 -4.15
N ASN A 65 6.87 15.59 -4.52
CA ASN A 65 7.32 15.32 -5.87
C ASN A 65 6.81 13.97 -6.34
N ARG A 66 6.54 13.80 -7.65
CA ARG A 66 6.22 12.47 -8.19
C ARG A 66 7.41 11.53 -8.02
N GLN A 67 7.18 10.41 -7.34
CA GLN A 67 8.24 9.43 -7.07
C GLN A 67 8.68 8.76 -8.37
N LYS A 68 9.98 8.81 -8.67
CA LYS A 68 10.54 8.36 -9.97
C LYS A 68 10.90 6.87 -10.02
N TYR A 69 10.65 6.15 -8.93
CA TYR A 69 10.95 4.74 -8.76
C TYR A 69 9.84 4.04 -7.99
N ARG A 70 9.83 2.70 -8.04
CA ARG A 70 8.90 1.85 -7.29
C ARG A 70 9.61 0.66 -6.68
N HIS A 71 9.05 0.14 -5.60
CA HIS A 71 9.63 -1.01 -4.89
C HIS A 71 9.25 -2.34 -5.52
N VAL A 72 8.05 -2.40 -6.11
CA VAL A 72 7.56 -3.52 -6.90
C VAL A 72 7.22 -3.02 -8.31
N ASP A 73 7.68 -3.75 -9.31
CA ASP A 73 7.55 -3.41 -10.72
C ASP A 73 6.38 -4.09 -11.42
N ASN A 74 5.86 -5.18 -10.83
CA ASN A 74 4.70 -5.89 -11.34
C ASN A 74 4.00 -6.73 -10.25
N ILE A 75 2.71 -6.94 -10.37
CA ILE A 75 1.88 -7.79 -9.51
C ILE A 75 1.31 -8.92 -10.36
N PHE A 76 1.69 -10.17 -10.06
CA PHE A 76 1.22 -11.35 -10.77
C PHE A 76 0.28 -12.15 -9.88
N PHE A 77 -0.96 -12.37 -10.33
CA PHE A 77 -1.78 -13.44 -9.80
C PHE A 77 -1.36 -14.75 -10.46
N GLU A 78 -1.10 -15.79 -9.68
CA GLU A 78 -0.58 -17.07 -10.21
C GLU A 78 -1.54 -17.72 -11.23
N ASN A 79 -2.85 -17.61 -11.00
CA ASN A 79 -3.90 -18.16 -11.85
C ASN A 79 -5.21 -17.37 -11.71
N GLN A 80 -6.18 -17.67 -12.59
CA GLN A 80 -7.49 -17.02 -12.60
C GLN A 80 -8.41 -17.45 -11.46
N ASP A 81 -8.20 -18.64 -10.88
CA ASP A 81 -9.05 -19.15 -9.81
C ASP A 81 -8.99 -18.25 -8.58
N ILE A 82 -7.79 -17.76 -8.23
CA ILE A 82 -7.58 -16.83 -7.10
C ILE A 82 -8.49 -15.60 -7.20
N VAL A 83 -8.50 -14.95 -8.37
CA VAL A 83 -9.29 -13.73 -8.56
C VAL A 83 -10.78 -14.03 -8.69
N ASN A 84 -11.13 -15.15 -9.31
CA ASN A 84 -12.53 -15.57 -9.45
C ASN A 84 -13.15 -15.87 -8.10
N ASP A 85 -12.44 -16.62 -7.24
CA ASP A 85 -12.89 -16.96 -5.90
C ASP A 85 -13.10 -15.71 -5.03
N PHE A 86 -12.22 -14.71 -5.13
CA PHE A 86 -12.38 -13.41 -4.46
C PHE A 86 -13.61 -12.64 -4.99
N LEU A 87 -13.75 -12.50 -6.31
CA LEU A 87 -14.87 -11.80 -6.94
C LEU A 87 -16.22 -12.48 -6.71
N ASN A 88 -16.25 -13.78 -6.42
CA ASN A 88 -17.48 -14.52 -6.14
C ASN A 88 -18.25 -13.94 -4.93
N PHE A 89 -17.57 -13.28 -4.00
CA PHE A 89 -18.23 -12.57 -2.90
C PHE A 89 -19.14 -11.47 -3.43
N TRP A 90 -18.59 -10.57 -4.26
CA TRP A 90 -19.34 -9.47 -4.85
C TRP A 90 -20.44 -9.98 -5.78
N ARG A 91 -20.16 -10.99 -6.61
CA ARG A 91 -21.17 -11.56 -7.52
C ARG A 91 -22.39 -12.13 -6.80
N THR A 92 -22.19 -12.68 -5.61
CA THR A 92 -23.27 -13.30 -4.83
C THR A 92 -24.02 -12.28 -3.98
N THR A 93 -23.32 -11.30 -3.42
CA THR A 93 -23.89 -10.39 -2.40
C THR A 93 -24.21 -8.99 -2.90
N GLY A 94 -23.58 -8.54 -3.98
CA GLY A 94 -23.58 -7.15 -4.42
C GLY A 94 -22.76 -6.20 -3.54
N ASN A 95 -22.09 -6.70 -2.51
CA ASN A 95 -21.30 -5.89 -1.58
C ASN A 95 -19.80 -5.93 -1.92
N GLN A 96 -19.11 -4.85 -1.58
CA GLN A 96 -17.66 -4.73 -1.77
C GLN A 96 -16.88 -5.62 -0.81
N ARG A 97 -15.63 -5.95 -1.17
CA ARG A 97 -14.79 -6.88 -0.41
C ARG A 97 -13.33 -6.44 -0.35
N VAL A 98 -12.65 -6.75 0.74
CA VAL A 98 -11.20 -6.55 0.92
C VAL A 98 -10.51 -7.86 1.28
N GLY A 99 -9.24 -7.99 0.91
CA GLY A 99 -8.40 -9.14 1.24
C GLY A 99 -6.91 -8.78 1.26
N TYR A 100 -6.12 -9.57 1.99
CA TYR A 100 -4.67 -9.53 1.98
C TYR A 100 -4.11 -10.50 0.93
N LEU A 101 -3.21 -10.00 0.10
CA LEU A 101 -2.53 -10.77 -0.94
C LEU A 101 -1.42 -11.59 -0.30
N ILE A 102 -1.53 -12.90 -0.33
CA ILE A 102 -0.53 -13.83 0.20
C ILE A 102 0.33 -14.34 -0.95
N GLY A 103 1.65 -14.22 -0.81
CA GLY A 103 2.56 -14.47 -1.92
C GLY A 103 4.03 -14.34 -1.57
N LYS A 104 4.85 -14.10 -2.60
CA LYS A 104 6.30 -13.91 -2.48
C LYS A 104 6.81 -12.89 -3.50
N TYR A 105 7.95 -12.28 -3.21
CA TYR A 105 8.62 -11.40 -4.16
C TYR A 105 9.64 -12.20 -4.98
N GLN A 106 9.67 -11.97 -6.29
CA GLN A 106 10.59 -12.64 -7.21
C GLN A 106 11.27 -11.62 -8.13
N PRO A 107 12.46 -11.92 -8.66
CA PRO A 107 13.06 -11.13 -9.74
C PRO A 107 12.11 -11.02 -10.94
N PHE A 108 12.08 -9.85 -11.57
CA PHE A 108 11.31 -9.58 -12.77
C PHE A 108 12.23 -9.09 -13.89
N SER A 109 12.37 -9.88 -14.95
CA SER A 109 13.36 -9.66 -16.02
C SER A 109 12.98 -8.56 -17.01
N ASP A 110 11.70 -8.25 -17.16
CA ASP A 110 11.24 -7.30 -18.19
C ASP A 110 11.61 -5.84 -17.82
N VAL A 111 11.80 -5.60 -16.53
CA VAL A 111 12.31 -4.35 -15.96
C VAL A 111 13.73 -4.58 -15.43
N PRO A 112 14.74 -3.78 -15.79
CA PRO A 112 16.09 -3.93 -15.25
C PRO A 112 16.12 -3.90 -13.73
N LEU A 113 16.65 -4.97 -13.11
CA LEU A 113 16.70 -5.15 -11.66
C LEU A 113 15.30 -5.09 -11.00
N GLY A 114 14.28 -5.46 -11.76
CA GLY A 114 12.90 -5.39 -11.33
C GLY A 114 12.54 -6.47 -10.33
N ILE A 115 11.50 -6.20 -9.55
CA ILE A 115 10.89 -7.17 -8.63
C ILE A 115 9.41 -7.26 -8.96
N LYS A 116 8.86 -8.48 -8.98
CA LYS A 116 7.43 -8.71 -9.02
C LYS A 116 6.93 -9.30 -7.70
N ALA A 117 5.73 -8.92 -7.29
CA ALA A 117 4.97 -9.64 -6.27
C ALA A 117 4.16 -10.74 -6.96
N VAL A 118 4.34 -12.00 -6.56
CA VAL A 118 3.56 -13.14 -7.05
C VAL A 118 2.57 -13.53 -5.97
N VAL A 119 1.28 -13.44 -6.28
CA VAL A 119 0.15 -13.70 -5.40
C VAL A 119 -0.33 -15.14 -5.62
N ALA A 120 -0.26 -15.93 -4.56
CA ALA A 120 -0.64 -17.34 -4.53
C ALA A 120 -2.03 -17.57 -3.91
N ALA A 121 -2.47 -16.67 -3.02
CA ALA A 121 -3.78 -16.74 -2.37
C ALA A 121 -4.21 -15.34 -1.90
N ILE A 122 -5.50 -15.21 -1.56
CA ILE A 122 -6.06 -14.02 -0.92
C ILE A 122 -6.66 -14.47 0.40
N TYR A 123 -6.19 -13.88 1.50
CA TYR A 123 -6.79 -14.06 2.82
C TYR A 123 -7.81 -12.95 3.07
N GLU A 124 -9.03 -13.28 3.45
CA GLU A 124 -10.09 -12.30 3.71
C GLU A 124 -10.21 -12.04 5.21
N PRO A 125 -9.69 -10.91 5.73
CA PRO A 125 -9.80 -10.62 7.16
C PRO A 125 -11.26 -10.33 7.56
N PRO A 126 -11.59 -10.39 8.87
CA PRO A 126 -12.89 -9.94 9.38
C PRO A 126 -13.20 -8.52 8.91
N GLN A 127 -14.38 -8.33 8.34
CA GLN A 127 -14.78 -7.06 7.72
C GLN A 127 -16.30 -6.91 7.68
N THR A 128 -16.77 -5.66 7.73
CA THR A 128 -18.15 -5.30 7.40
C THR A 128 -18.18 -4.75 5.98
N SER A 129 -18.99 -5.36 5.12
CA SER A 129 -19.10 -5.02 3.70
C SER A 129 -20.46 -4.40 3.38
N SER A 130 -20.48 -3.28 2.65
CA SER A 130 -21.68 -2.67 2.06
C SER A 130 -21.52 -2.57 0.53
N SER A 131 -22.53 -2.05 -0.17
CA SER A 131 -22.46 -1.83 -1.61
C SER A 131 -21.47 -0.73 -2.03
N ASP A 132 -21.16 0.19 -1.12
CA ASP A 132 -20.37 1.41 -1.35
C ASP A 132 -19.12 1.53 -0.48
N GLY A 133 -18.83 0.54 0.38
CA GLY A 133 -17.69 0.61 1.28
C GLY A 133 -17.37 -0.70 2.00
N VAL A 134 -16.21 -0.72 2.64
CA VAL A 134 -15.75 -1.83 3.48
C VAL A 134 -15.07 -1.27 4.71
N GLN A 135 -15.40 -1.83 5.87
CA GLN A 135 -14.72 -1.55 7.14
C GLN A 135 -13.98 -2.80 7.59
N LEU A 136 -12.65 -2.71 7.70
CA LEU A 136 -11.84 -3.73 8.33
C LEU A 136 -12.14 -3.81 9.84
N LEU A 137 -12.28 -5.02 10.37
CA LEU A 137 -12.49 -5.29 11.78
C LEU A 137 -11.23 -5.89 12.40
N ASP A 138 -11.17 -5.91 13.73
CA ASP A 138 -10.07 -6.55 14.46
C ASP A 138 -10.04 -8.06 14.18
N ASP A 139 -8.91 -8.54 13.68
CA ASP A 139 -8.72 -9.96 13.42
C ASP A 139 -8.28 -10.69 14.69
N SER A 140 -9.08 -11.67 15.11
CA SER A 140 -8.75 -12.53 16.26
C SER A 140 -7.49 -13.37 16.02
N ASN A 141 -7.15 -13.63 14.76
CA ASN A 141 -5.95 -14.36 14.32
C ASN A 141 -4.68 -13.48 14.25
N GLU A 142 -4.80 -12.18 14.53
CA GLU A 142 -3.69 -11.22 14.61
C GLU A 142 -3.42 -10.72 16.04
N LYS A 143 -4.25 -11.13 17.02
CA LYS A 143 -4.17 -10.60 18.38
C LYS A 143 -2.87 -11.01 19.08
N VAL A 144 -2.21 -10.02 19.67
CA VAL A 144 -1.23 -10.23 20.74
C VAL A 144 -1.99 -10.67 21.99
N LYS A 145 -1.87 -11.95 22.37
CA LYS A 145 -2.36 -12.37 23.69
C LYS A 145 -1.29 -12.00 24.71
N SER A 146 -1.56 -10.97 25.50
CA SER A 146 -0.86 -10.79 26.77
C SER A 146 -1.38 -11.88 27.72
N ALA A 147 -0.56 -12.90 27.98
CA ALA A 147 -0.81 -13.84 29.06
C ALA A 147 0.16 -13.48 30.19
N SER A 148 -0.37 -13.11 31.35
CA SER A 148 0.40 -12.91 32.57
C SER A 148 0.52 -14.24 33.33
N LEU A 149 1.74 -14.76 33.45
CA LEU A 149 2.07 -15.83 34.39
C LEU A 149 2.84 -15.18 35.56
N GLY A 150 2.11 -14.67 36.55
CA GLY A 150 2.68 -13.85 37.64
C GLY A 150 3.15 -12.47 37.15
N ASP A 151 4.27 -11.97 37.67
CA ASP A 151 4.86 -10.65 37.34
C ASP A 151 5.57 -10.61 35.97
N ILE A 152 5.50 -11.67 35.17
CA ILE A 152 6.11 -11.75 33.84
C ILE A 152 5.01 -11.61 32.79
N GLU A 153 4.95 -10.45 32.14
CA GLU A 153 4.22 -10.26 30.90
C GLU A 153 5.00 -10.90 29.75
N LEU A 154 4.60 -12.10 29.34
CA LEU A 154 5.08 -12.69 28.11
C LEU A 154 4.11 -12.34 26.98
N GLN A 155 4.44 -11.32 26.18
CA GLN A 155 3.72 -11.04 24.94
C GLN A 155 4.02 -12.14 23.93
N VAL A 156 3.04 -13.01 23.70
CA VAL A 156 3.06 -13.93 22.55
C VAL A 156 2.08 -13.37 21.52
N SER A 157 2.63 -12.83 20.43
CA SER A 157 1.83 -12.45 19.26
C SER A 157 1.43 -13.71 18.51
N LEU A 158 0.15 -14.07 18.55
CA LEU A 158 -0.39 -15.13 17.72
C LEU A 158 -0.83 -14.49 16.41
N GLN A 159 0.11 -14.35 15.47
CA GLN A 159 -0.20 -14.04 14.07
C GLN A 159 -0.33 -15.38 13.33
N ALA A 160 -1.48 -16.04 13.45
CA ALA A 160 -1.65 -17.40 12.91
C ALA A 160 -1.41 -17.42 11.40
N VAL A 161 -1.96 -16.42 10.69
CA VAL A 161 -1.80 -16.26 9.24
C VAL A 161 -0.33 -16.02 8.86
N ASP A 162 0.36 -15.10 9.55
CA ASP A 162 1.77 -14.82 9.22
C ASP A 162 2.69 -15.99 9.58
N THR A 163 2.37 -16.74 10.64
CA THR A 163 3.11 -17.96 11.01
C THR A 163 2.98 -19.03 9.93
N LEU A 164 1.76 -19.28 9.43
CA LEU A 164 1.52 -20.21 8.32
C LEU A 164 2.20 -19.74 7.04
N CYS A 165 2.10 -18.44 6.72
CA CYS A 165 2.80 -17.86 5.59
C CYS A 165 4.30 -18.13 5.68
N ASN A 166 4.92 -17.86 6.84
CA ASN A 166 6.35 -18.08 7.05
C ASN A 166 6.75 -19.55 6.88
N TRP A 167 5.96 -20.51 7.38
CA TRP A 167 6.22 -21.95 7.18
C TRP A 167 6.17 -22.35 5.70
N LEU A 168 5.30 -21.71 4.93
CA LEU A 168 5.15 -21.95 3.49
C LEU A 168 6.12 -21.11 2.63
N GLY A 169 6.98 -20.29 3.26
CA GLY A 169 7.86 -19.36 2.54
C GLY A 169 7.12 -18.22 1.82
N LEU A 170 5.89 -17.94 2.25
CA LEU A 170 5.02 -16.88 1.78
C LEU A 170 5.00 -15.72 2.79
N ARG A 171 4.35 -14.63 2.40
CA ARG A 171 4.09 -13.44 3.23
C ARG A 171 2.95 -12.64 2.65
N ARG A 172 2.43 -11.70 3.42
CA ARG A 172 1.57 -10.63 2.89
C ARG A 172 2.40 -9.75 1.96
N VAL A 173 2.06 -9.76 0.68
CA VAL A 173 2.73 -8.95 -0.36
C VAL A 173 1.93 -7.69 -0.69
N GLY A 174 0.68 -7.63 -0.27
CA GLY A 174 -0.19 -6.49 -0.52
C GLY A 174 -1.59 -6.69 0.02
N TRP A 175 -2.49 -5.82 -0.40
CA TRP A 175 -3.93 -5.92 -0.16
C TRP A 175 -4.70 -5.62 -1.45
N ILE A 176 -5.92 -6.10 -1.51
CA ILE A 176 -6.86 -5.92 -2.61
C ILE A 176 -8.22 -5.51 -2.08
N PHE A 177 -8.89 -4.60 -2.76
CA PHE A 177 -10.30 -4.30 -2.52
C PHE A 177 -11.08 -4.16 -3.83
N THR A 178 -12.40 -4.32 -3.75
CA THR A 178 -13.30 -4.14 -4.89
C THR A 178 -13.92 -2.74 -4.87
N ASP A 179 -14.10 -2.17 -6.04
CA ASP A 179 -14.98 -1.03 -6.31
C ASP A 179 -15.76 -1.34 -7.59
N LEU A 180 -16.74 -2.23 -7.44
CA LEU A 180 -17.50 -2.81 -8.54
C LEU A 180 -18.95 -2.38 -8.50
N TRP A 181 -19.41 -1.80 -9.60
CA TRP A 181 -20.77 -1.31 -9.79
C TRP A 181 -21.34 -1.96 -11.04
N SER A 182 -22.42 -2.72 -10.91
CA SER A 182 -23.02 -3.41 -12.05
C SER A 182 -23.61 -2.40 -13.03
N ALA A 183 -23.20 -2.49 -14.30
CA ALA A 183 -23.76 -1.70 -15.40
C ALA A 183 -24.95 -2.44 -16.04
N ASP A 184 -24.80 -3.74 -16.28
CA ASP A 184 -25.85 -4.63 -16.76
C ASP A 184 -25.71 -6.00 -16.09
N GLN A 185 -26.63 -6.33 -15.18
CA GLN A 185 -26.61 -7.59 -14.42
C GLN A 185 -26.77 -8.81 -15.33
N VAL A 186 -27.50 -8.70 -16.44
CA VAL A 186 -27.75 -9.81 -17.35
C VAL A 186 -26.51 -10.13 -18.18
N LYS A 187 -25.75 -9.10 -18.57
CA LYS A 187 -24.50 -9.25 -19.32
C LYS A 187 -23.28 -9.45 -18.43
N GLY A 188 -23.40 -9.18 -17.12
CA GLY A 188 -22.29 -9.23 -16.18
C GLY A 188 -21.28 -8.10 -16.36
N THR A 189 -21.70 -6.96 -16.92
CA THR A 189 -20.82 -5.80 -17.14
C THR A 189 -20.79 -4.86 -15.94
N VAL A 190 -19.70 -4.09 -15.81
CA VAL A 190 -19.44 -3.19 -14.68
C VAL A 190 -19.07 -1.78 -15.16
N HIS A 191 -19.43 -0.75 -14.40
CA HIS A 191 -19.09 0.63 -14.72
C HIS A 191 -17.59 0.91 -14.54
N CYS A 192 -17.02 1.69 -15.46
CA CYS A 192 -15.69 2.28 -15.34
C CYS A 192 -15.75 3.52 -14.42
N THR A 193 -15.61 3.33 -13.11
CA THR A 193 -15.64 4.43 -12.13
C THR A 193 -14.28 5.10 -11.93
N ARG A 194 -13.19 4.43 -12.33
CA ARG A 194 -11.80 4.86 -12.07
C ARG A 194 -11.03 5.11 -13.36
N HIS A 195 -10.88 6.38 -13.71
CA HIS A 195 -10.21 6.80 -14.95
C HIS A 195 -9.57 8.19 -14.81
N LYS A 196 -8.83 8.61 -15.84
CA LYS A 196 -8.06 9.87 -15.89
C LYS A 196 -8.85 11.17 -15.66
N HIS A 197 -10.19 11.11 -15.72
CA HIS A 197 -11.08 12.26 -15.53
C HIS A 197 -11.87 12.17 -14.22
N ALA A 198 -11.62 11.13 -13.41
CA ALA A 198 -12.16 10.94 -12.08
C ALA A 198 -10.98 10.81 -11.11
N PHE A 199 -10.79 9.63 -10.52
CA PHE A 199 -9.66 9.32 -9.66
C PHE A 199 -9.22 7.86 -9.87
N PHE A 200 -8.02 7.53 -9.42
CA PHE A 200 -7.49 6.16 -9.47
C PHE A 200 -7.56 5.49 -8.09
N LEU A 201 -7.11 6.21 -7.06
CA LEU A 201 -7.29 5.87 -5.65
C LEU A 201 -7.84 7.10 -4.93
N SER A 202 -8.77 6.89 -4.02
CA SER A 202 -9.29 7.96 -3.17
C SER A 202 -8.26 8.37 -2.12
N ALA A 203 -8.43 9.55 -1.51
CA ALA A 203 -7.57 9.97 -0.40
C ALA A 203 -7.62 8.99 0.80
N GLU A 204 -8.78 8.42 1.10
CA GLU A 204 -8.94 7.42 2.17
C GLU A 204 -8.22 6.12 1.85
N GLU A 205 -8.30 5.65 0.60
CA GLU A 205 -7.57 4.47 0.13
C GLU A 205 -6.05 4.72 0.15
N CYS A 206 -5.59 5.93 -0.20
CA CYS A 206 -4.19 6.31 -0.09
C CYS A 206 -3.70 6.30 1.36
N ILE A 207 -4.52 6.81 2.30
CA ILE A 207 -4.20 6.80 3.73
C ILE A 207 -4.11 5.36 4.25
N THR A 208 -5.08 4.52 3.88
CA THR A 208 -5.10 3.09 4.24
C THR A 208 -3.89 2.36 3.66
N ALA A 209 -3.56 2.57 2.39
CA ALA A 209 -2.38 2.00 1.76
C ALA A 209 -1.08 2.48 2.42
N GLY A 210 -0.99 3.77 2.79
CA GLY A 210 0.15 4.32 3.52
C GLY A 210 0.32 3.70 4.90
N TYR A 211 -0.77 3.47 5.62
CA TYR A 211 -0.78 2.76 6.90
C TYR A 211 -0.34 1.30 6.73
N LEU A 212 -0.88 0.57 5.74
CA LEU A 212 -0.48 -0.82 5.50
C LEU A 212 0.99 -0.92 5.05
N GLN A 213 1.48 0.01 4.24
CA GLN A 213 2.89 0.07 3.84
C GLN A 213 3.83 0.34 5.03
N SER A 214 3.47 1.20 5.98
CA SER A 214 4.30 1.44 7.18
C SER A 214 4.41 0.22 8.09
N LYS A 215 3.37 -0.61 8.13
CA LYS A 215 3.40 -1.91 8.85
C LYS A 215 4.28 -2.97 8.19
N HIS A 216 4.63 -2.80 6.91
CA HIS A 216 5.40 -3.76 6.13
C HIS A 216 6.68 -3.12 5.55
N PRO A 217 7.63 -2.66 6.37
CA PRO A 217 8.81 -1.96 5.90
C PRO A 217 9.72 -2.86 5.07
N ASN A 218 10.33 -2.30 4.02
CA ASN A 218 11.32 -3.01 3.22
C ASN A 218 12.71 -2.89 3.86
N ILE A 219 13.17 -3.99 4.46
CA ILE A 219 14.51 -4.10 5.05
C ILE A 219 15.59 -3.93 3.98
N THR A 220 16.57 -3.06 4.24
CA THR A 220 17.65 -2.76 3.30
C THR A 220 18.90 -2.26 4.01
N GLU A 221 20.06 -2.55 3.44
CA GLU A 221 21.35 -2.07 3.96
C GLU A 221 21.74 -0.69 3.39
N TYR A 222 21.01 -0.21 2.39
CA TYR A 222 21.25 1.06 1.71
C TYR A 222 20.73 2.28 2.50
N CYS A 223 20.10 2.06 3.65
CA CYS A 223 19.62 3.11 4.55
C CYS A 223 20.19 2.91 5.95
N SER A 224 20.46 4.01 6.66
CA SER A 224 20.98 3.96 8.03
C SER A 224 19.99 3.33 9.02
N ASP A 225 18.70 3.50 8.79
CA ASP A 225 17.64 2.96 9.64
C ASP A 225 17.39 1.45 9.39
N ARG A 226 18.14 0.82 8.47
CA ARG A 226 18.00 -0.59 8.05
C ARG A 226 16.68 -0.93 7.35
N TYR A 227 15.83 0.06 7.08
CA TYR A 227 14.66 -0.06 6.23
C TYR A 227 14.50 1.18 5.35
N PHE A 228 13.81 1.03 4.23
CA PHE A 228 13.44 2.15 3.36
C PHE A 228 12.23 1.80 2.51
N GLY A 229 11.17 2.60 2.64
CA GLY A 229 9.90 2.39 1.96
C GLY A 229 9.29 1.01 2.25
N SER A 230 8.43 0.55 1.33
CA SER A 230 7.76 -0.75 1.44
C SER A 230 7.58 -1.40 0.07
N LYS A 231 7.60 -2.74 0.04
CA LYS A 231 7.21 -3.52 -1.14
C LYS A 231 5.72 -3.88 -1.16
N PHE A 232 4.99 -3.55 -0.09
CA PHE A 232 3.58 -3.87 0.03
C PHE A 232 2.78 -3.15 -1.06
N VAL A 233 1.99 -3.89 -1.83
CA VAL A 233 1.22 -3.38 -2.96
C VAL A 233 -0.25 -3.20 -2.62
N THR A 234 -0.93 -2.34 -3.37
CA THR A 234 -2.37 -2.10 -3.31
C THR A 234 -2.97 -2.50 -4.66
N VAL A 235 -4.04 -3.30 -4.65
CA VAL A 235 -4.78 -3.67 -5.87
C VAL A 235 -6.24 -3.25 -5.74
N VAL A 236 -6.78 -2.67 -6.80
CA VAL A 236 -8.21 -2.34 -6.90
C VAL A 236 -8.83 -3.19 -8.00
N ALA A 237 -9.85 -3.96 -7.67
CA ALA A 237 -10.70 -4.61 -8.65
C ALA A 237 -11.85 -3.67 -9.02
N SER A 238 -11.87 -3.14 -10.24
CA SER A 238 -12.89 -2.18 -10.71
C SER A 238 -13.19 -2.39 -12.19
N GLY A 239 -14.17 -1.68 -12.74
CA GLY A 239 -14.49 -1.74 -14.16
C GLY A 239 -13.49 -0.96 -15.02
N ASP A 240 -13.16 -1.49 -16.19
CA ASP A 240 -12.36 -0.81 -17.20
C ASP A 240 -13.23 -0.13 -18.29
N GLU A 241 -12.57 0.52 -19.25
CA GLU A 241 -13.24 1.19 -20.38
C GLU A 241 -14.04 0.24 -21.28
N GLN A 242 -13.88 -1.08 -21.14
CA GLN A 242 -14.64 -2.12 -21.85
C GLN A 242 -15.77 -2.71 -21.00
N GLU A 243 -16.07 -2.09 -19.86
CA GLU A 243 -17.05 -2.54 -18.86
C GLU A 243 -16.75 -3.95 -18.31
N GLN A 244 -15.48 -4.35 -18.32
CA GLN A 244 -15.00 -5.60 -17.77
C GLN A 244 -14.30 -5.38 -16.43
N VAL A 245 -14.31 -6.39 -15.57
CA VAL A 245 -13.57 -6.34 -14.31
C VAL A 245 -12.07 -6.42 -14.60
N ASN A 246 -11.32 -5.44 -14.11
CA ASN A 246 -9.87 -5.35 -14.22
C ASN A 246 -9.23 -5.06 -12.86
N PHE A 247 -7.93 -5.36 -12.74
CA PHE A 247 -7.16 -5.23 -11.51
C PHE A 247 -6.08 -4.17 -11.66
N HIS A 248 -6.27 -3.03 -11.01
CA HIS A 248 -5.35 -1.90 -11.07
C HIS A 248 -4.40 -1.92 -9.88
N GLY A 249 -3.09 -1.95 -10.14
CA GLY A 249 -2.06 -2.06 -9.11
C GLY A 249 -1.38 -0.73 -8.79
N TYR A 250 -1.13 -0.49 -7.51
CA TYR A 250 -0.52 0.74 -7.02
C TYR A 250 0.41 0.47 -5.83
N GLN A 251 1.31 1.42 -5.58
CA GLN A 251 1.91 1.68 -4.27
C GLN A 251 1.72 3.15 -3.94
N VAL A 252 1.65 3.51 -2.67
CA VAL A 252 1.83 4.91 -2.27
C VAL A 252 3.31 5.22 -2.13
N SER A 253 3.66 6.48 -2.39
CA SER A 253 5.03 6.99 -2.29
C SER A 253 5.52 6.99 -0.85
N ASN A 254 6.84 6.98 -0.66
CA ASN A 254 7.44 7.08 0.67
C ASN A 254 7.06 8.40 1.37
N GLN A 255 6.74 9.44 0.59
CA GLN A 255 6.21 10.71 1.06
C GLN A 255 4.81 10.53 1.66
N CYS A 256 3.94 9.77 1.01
CA CYS A 256 2.61 9.46 1.53
C CYS A 256 2.70 8.68 2.84
N THR A 257 3.52 7.61 2.89
CA THR A 257 3.72 6.82 4.11
C THR A 257 4.18 7.70 5.28
N ALA A 258 5.18 8.57 5.07
CA ALA A 258 5.68 9.46 6.12
C ALA A 258 4.61 10.46 6.63
N LEU A 259 3.75 10.98 5.74
CA LEU A 259 2.64 11.85 6.11
C LEU A 259 1.55 11.10 6.89
N VAL A 260 1.25 9.85 6.53
CA VAL A 260 0.29 8.99 7.24
C VAL A 260 0.82 8.63 8.63
N GLU A 261 2.09 8.25 8.75
CA GLU A 261 2.72 7.94 10.04
C GLU A 261 2.73 9.16 10.98
N ALA A 262 2.93 10.36 10.44
CA ALA A 262 2.83 11.61 11.20
C ALA A 262 1.37 12.08 11.44
N GLN A 263 0.37 11.32 10.99
CA GLN A 263 -1.06 11.61 11.09
C GLN A 263 -1.46 13.00 10.53
N LEU A 264 -0.79 13.40 9.44
CA LEU A 264 -0.98 14.70 8.79
C LEU A 264 -2.02 14.67 7.66
N LEU A 265 -2.19 13.55 6.98
CA LEU A 265 -3.16 13.42 5.89
C LEU A 265 -4.58 13.19 6.42
N CYS A 266 -5.53 13.87 5.80
CA CYS A 266 -6.97 13.73 6.00
C CYS A 266 -7.66 13.42 4.66
N PRO A 267 -8.67 12.55 4.64
CA PRO A 267 -9.52 12.38 3.47
C PRO A 267 -10.36 13.65 3.25
N THR A 268 -10.89 13.82 2.04
CA THR A 268 -11.83 14.89 1.70
C THR A 268 -13.09 14.32 1.06
N ASN A 269 -14.11 15.17 0.87
CA ASN A 269 -15.31 14.83 0.10
C ASN A 269 -15.05 14.75 -1.42
N HIS A 270 -13.86 15.13 -1.87
CA HIS A 270 -13.40 15.01 -3.24
C HIS A 270 -12.35 13.88 -3.30
N PRO A 271 -12.68 12.69 -3.85
CA PRO A 271 -11.81 11.50 -3.74
C PRO A 271 -10.41 11.72 -4.33
N GLU A 272 -10.29 12.58 -5.34
CA GLU A 272 -9.05 12.96 -6.02
C GLU A 272 -8.16 13.93 -5.21
N LEU A 273 -8.67 14.47 -4.10
CA LEU A 273 -7.97 15.43 -3.24
C LEU A 273 -7.80 14.89 -1.82
N ALA A 274 -6.59 15.04 -1.29
CA ALA A 274 -6.29 14.89 0.13
C ALA A 274 -6.09 16.26 0.79
N TYR A 275 -6.19 16.31 2.12
CA TYR A 275 -5.98 17.54 2.88
C TYR A 275 -4.91 17.37 3.94
N ILE A 276 -4.14 18.41 4.20
CA ILE A 276 -3.17 18.43 5.31
C ILE A 276 -3.83 19.02 6.54
N ARG A 277 -3.80 18.26 7.63
CA ARG A 277 -4.38 18.62 8.92
C ARG A 277 -3.89 19.99 9.42
N GLU A 278 -4.83 20.83 9.84
CA GLU A 278 -4.55 22.16 10.41
C GLU A 278 -4.52 22.20 11.94
N LYS A 279 -5.17 21.23 12.58
CA LYS A 279 -5.27 21.16 14.04
C LYS A 279 -4.64 19.86 14.53
N PRO A 280 -3.70 19.91 15.48
CA PRO A 280 -3.09 18.69 15.99
C PRO A 280 -4.11 17.83 16.73
N LEU A 281 -3.98 16.51 16.61
CA LEU A 281 -4.77 15.51 17.32
C LEU A 281 -4.38 15.43 18.80
N THR A 282 -3.11 15.71 19.10
CA THR A 282 -2.55 15.71 20.45
C THR A 282 -1.66 16.94 20.63
N GLU A 283 -1.49 17.41 21.86
CA GLU A 283 -0.62 18.57 22.14
C GLU A 283 0.85 18.36 21.70
N SER A 284 1.29 17.10 21.62
CA SER A 284 2.64 16.72 21.19
C SER A 284 2.80 16.54 19.69
N GLN A 285 1.72 16.62 18.89
CA GLN A 285 1.80 16.50 17.44
C GLN A 285 2.28 17.80 16.80
N TYR A 286 3.33 17.70 15.98
CA TYR A 286 3.80 18.80 15.15
C TYR A 286 3.19 18.70 13.74
N LEU A 287 2.64 19.81 13.24
CA LEU A 287 2.09 19.89 11.89
C LEU A 287 3.17 20.41 10.94
N THR A 288 3.75 19.50 10.16
CA THR A 288 4.77 19.84 9.16
C THR A 288 4.12 20.59 8.00
N ASP A 289 4.73 21.69 7.56
CA ASP A 289 4.30 22.41 6.37
C ASP A 289 4.53 21.54 5.12
N VAL A 290 3.50 21.36 4.31
CA VAL A 290 3.54 20.52 3.11
C VAL A 290 3.16 21.36 1.89
N GLN A 291 3.93 21.20 0.83
CA GLN A 291 3.78 21.91 -0.43
C GLN A 291 3.88 20.92 -1.58
N PHE A 292 3.36 21.26 -2.77
CA PHE A 292 3.57 20.47 -3.98
C PHE A 292 3.88 21.37 -5.17
N THR A 293 4.46 20.78 -6.22
CA THR A 293 4.84 21.52 -7.42
C THR A 293 3.72 21.44 -8.47
N GLU A 294 3.22 22.57 -8.94
CA GLU A 294 2.22 22.69 -10.00
C GLU A 294 2.79 23.47 -11.18
N LYS A 295 2.40 23.13 -12.41
CA LYS A 295 2.76 23.94 -13.59
C LYS A 295 1.74 25.06 -13.76
N ASN A 296 2.20 26.29 -13.77
CA ASN A 296 1.34 27.44 -14.04
C ASN A 296 0.95 27.53 -15.53
N GLN A 297 0.11 28.51 -15.87
CA GLN A 297 -0.35 28.77 -17.24
C GLN A 297 0.76 29.06 -18.27
N TYR A 298 1.98 29.35 -17.79
CA TYR A 298 3.16 29.59 -18.63
C TYR A 298 4.11 28.38 -18.67
N GLY A 299 3.70 27.24 -18.09
CA GLY A 299 4.48 26.01 -18.03
C GLY A 299 5.61 26.00 -16.99
N ALA A 300 5.75 27.06 -16.19
CA ALA A 300 6.74 27.13 -15.12
C ALA A 300 6.24 26.40 -13.86
N GLU A 301 7.14 25.68 -13.19
CA GLU A 301 6.87 24.97 -11.94
C GLU A 301 6.83 25.96 -10.77
N VAL A 302 5.72 25.97 -10.03
CA VAL A 302 5.48 26.81 -8.85
C VAL A 302 5.12 25.94 -7.65
N LEU A 303 5.51 26.38 -6.45
CA LEU A 303 5.16 25.71 -5.20
C LEU A 303 3.79 26.18 -4.71
N LYS A 304 2.93 25.24 -4.34
CA LYS A 304 1.58 25.47 -3.82
C LYS A 304 1.39 24.79 -2.48
N ASP A 305 0.64 25.43 -1.59
CA ASP A 305 0.25 24.84 -0.31
C ASP A 305 -0.60 23.58 -0.52
N ALA A 306 -0.35 22.53 0.26
CA ALA A 306 -0.97 21.22 0.10
C ALA A 306 -2.37 21.10 0.76
N ARG A 307 -3.06 22.21 1.02
CA ARG A 307 -4.44 22.26 1.55
C ARG A 307 -5.41 22.83 0.51
N PRO A 308 -6.00 22.01 -0.38
CA PRO A 308 -5.81 20.57 -0.57
C PRO A 308 -4.65 20.22 -1.52
N LEU A 309 -4.31 18.93 -1.61
CA LEU A 309 -3.35 18.38 -2.58
C LEU A 309 -3.99 17.30 -3.47
N PRO A 310 -3.57 17.16 -4.74
CA PRO A 310 -3.96 16.03 -5.57
C PRO A 310 -3.33 14.71 -5.08
N VAL A 311 -4.13 13.65 -4.98
CA VAL A 311 -3.67 12.31 -4.56
C VAL A 311 -2.62 11.72 -5.51
N GLU A 312 -2.55 12.18 -6.77
CA GLU A 312 -1.55 11.72 -7.75
C GLU A 312 -0.10 11.93 -7.29
N PHE A 313 0.19 12.91 -6.42
CA PHE A 313 1.52 13.09 -5.84
C PHE A 313 1.88 12.01 -4.81
N LEU A 314 0.87 11.31 -4.31
CA LEU A 314 0.99 10.24 -3.32
C LEU A 314 1.12 8.87 -3.98
N LEU A 315 0.84 8.74 -5.28
CA LEU A 315 0.68 7.44 -5.95
C LEU A 315 1.85 7.06 -6.86
N VAL A 316 2.04 5.74 -6.98
CA VAL A 316 2.99 5.10 -7.89
C VAL A 316 2.29 3.92 -8.57
N ASP A 317 2.22 3.97 -9.90
CA ASP A 317 1.58 2.94 -10.74
C ASP A 317 2.41 1.64 -10.80
N VAL A 318 1.76 0.51 -10.50
CA VAL A 318 2.33 -0.84 -10.57
C VAL A 318 1.47 -1.72 -11.48
N PRO A 319 1.98 -2.13 -12.66
CA PRO A 319 1.25 -3.02 -13.54
C PRO A 319 0.85 -4.32 -12.84
N THR A 320 -0.36 -4.78 -13.15
CA THR A 320 -0.90 -6.07 -12.70
C THR A 320 -1.04 -7.01 -13.90
N GLY A 321 -0.87 -8.31 -13.69
CA GLY A 321 -1.10 -9.30 -14.73
C GLY A 321 -1.15 -10.73 -14.20
N MET A 322 -1.10 -11.66 -15.14
CA MET A 322 -1.01 -13.09 -14.89
C MET A 322 0.10 -13.69 -15.76
N PRO A 323 0.76 -14.77 -15.32
CA PRO A 323 1.71 -15.47 -16.16
C PRO A 323 0.99 -16.09 -17.37
N LYS A 324 1.72 -16.25 -18.49
CA LYS A 324 1.19 -16.91 -19.69
C LYS A 324 0.73 -18.34 -19.41
N GLU A 325 1.51 -19.05 -18.62
CA GLU A 325 1.18 -20.37 -18.10
C GLU A 325 0.78 -20.20 -16.63
N PRO A 326 -0.46 -20.57 -16.25
CA PRO A 326 -0.91 -20.50 -14.88
C PRO A 326 0.02 -21.27 -13.94
N GLN A 327 0.29 -20.65 -12.79
CA GLN A 327 1.08 -21.25 -11.72
C GLN A 327 0.14 -21.61 -10.56
N TYR A 328 0.54 -22.61 -9.79
CA TYR A 328 -0.23 -23.05 -8.65
C TYR A 328 0.70 -23.40 -7.49
N THR A 329 0.82 -22.49 -6.53
CA THR A 329 1.41 -22.81 -5.22
C THR A 329 0.46 -23.68 -4.40
N PHE A 330 -0.86 -23.44 -4.52
CA PHE A 330 -1.92 -24.27 -3.94
C PHE A 330 -2.73 -24.93 -5.04
N SER A 331 -2.84 -26.25 -5.01
CA SER A 331 -3.62 -27.06 -5.98
C SER A 331 -4.54 -28.03 -5.24
N PRO A 332 -5.59 -27.54 -4.55
CA PRO A 332 -6.54 -28.43 -3.90
C PRO A 332 -7.26 -29.27 -4.96
N GLN A 333 -7.55 -30.53 -4.63
CA GLN A 333 -8.45 -31.33 -5.47
C GLN A 333 -9.84 -30.68 -5.49
N PRO A 334 -10.59 -30.72 -6.61
CA PRO A 334 -11.91 -30.10 -6.70
C PRO A 334 -12.89 -30.55 -5.62
N THR A 335 -12.78 -31.81 -5.18
CA THR A 335 -13.58 -32.43 -4.11
C THR A 335 -13.16 -32.03 -2.70
N ALA A 336 -12.02 -31.35 -2.55
CA ALA A 336 -11.42 -30.95 -1.27
C ALA A 336 -11.30 -29.42 -1.13
N ARG A 337 -12.11 -28.65 -1.87
CA ARG A 337 -12.13 -27.19 -1.73
C ARG A 337 -12.70 -26.83 -0.36
N PHE A 338 -11.91 -26.08 0.41
CA PHE A 338 -12.30 -25.58 1.72
C PHE A 338 -13.06 -24.25 1.59
N ALA A 339 -13.97 -23.98 2.53
CA ALA A 339 -14.71 -22.73 2.58
C ALA A 339 -13.76 -21.55 2.89
N ILE A 340 -13.89 -20.46 2.13
CA ILE A 340 -13.13 -19.22 2.40
C ILE A 340 -13.65 -18.59 3.69
N GLU A 341 -12.72 -18.11 4.52
CA GLU A 341 -12.98 -17.51 5.83
C GLU A 341 -13.82 -16.23 5.77
N ASN A 342 -14.47 -15.91 6.90
CA ASN A 342 -15.18 -14.64 7.13
C ASN A 342 -16.28 -14.33 6.09
N ARG A 343 -16.92 -15.37 5.53
CA ARG A 343 -18.01 -15.28 4.54
C ARG A 343 -19.36 -15.77 5.09
N GLU A 344 -19.60 -15.63 6.38
CA GLU A 344 -20.85 -16.04 7.02
C GLU A 344 -22.06 -15.32 6.42
N GLY A 345 -21.89 -14.07 5.99
CA GLY A 345 -22.93 -13.30 5.29
C GLY A 345 -23.34 -13.86 3.92
N MET A 346 -22.52 -14.75 3.34
CA MET A 346 -22.85 -15.53 2.13
C MET A 346 -23.43 -16.92 2.44
N GLY A 347 -23.57 -17.27 3.72
CA GLY A 347 -23.88 -18.64 4.14
C GLY A 347 -22.72 -19.63 3.97
N THR A 348 -21.50 -19.15 3.77
CA THR A 348 -20.29 -19.97 3.69
C THR A 348 -19.54 -19.91 5.02
N THR A 349 -19.54 -21.02 5.75
CA THR A 349 -18.90 -21.10 7.08
C THR A 349 -17.88 -22.24 7.10
N GLN A 350 -16.75 -22.01 7.76
CA GLN A 350 -15.73 -23.04 7.99
C GLN A 350 -16.21 -23.99 9.10
N VAL A 351 -16.31 -25.27 8.77
CA VAL A 351 -16.67 -26.35 9.70
C VAL A 351 -15.56 -27.40 9.72
N LEU A 352 -15.43 -28.10 10.85
CA LEU A 352 -14.40 -29.14 11.08
C LEU A 352 -14.67 -30.43 10.34
#